data_AF-A0A2V8AZK8-F1
#
_entry.id   AF-A0A2V8AZK8-F1
#
_cell.length_a   1.000
_cell.length_b   1.000
_cell.length_c   1.000
_cell.angle_alpha   90.00
_cell.angle_beta   90.00
_cell.angle_gamma   90.00
#
_symmetry.space_group_name_H-M   'P 1'
#
loop_
_entity.id
_entity.type
_entity.pdbx_description
1 polymer ?
#
loop_
_entity_poly.entity_id
_entity_poly.type
_entity_poly.pdbx_seq_one_letter_code
_entity_poly.pdbx_strand_id
1 'polypeptide(L)'
;MNPKTLRTHGDHVDRFARAIPNLGRLGELTREVVEMLRSKDWCDYSDATGNYHFEAGEFDYFLALQTVNARDVARLYLTPEERLEVATAMDRSRTGERKYRRTVEEIIEAHVHAARSLTTYWDRFGWTETRYPVGQRAILRARGIDPEDRARQARAKRLRRVEGWRDRVARVRAAAEGLTREELLAAIDALKQMAKKAPRVADTSRDG
;
A
#
# COMPACT_ATOMS: atom_id res chain seq x y z
N MET A 1 27.76 -19.41 -17.99
CA MET A 1 27.76 -18.33 -16.99
C MET A 1 28.78 -18.67 -15.92
N ASN A 2 29.64 -17.70 -15.56
CA ASN A 2 30.84 -17.95 -14.75
C ASN A 2 30.47 -17.88 -13.24
N PRO A 3 30.67 -18.94 -12.45
CA PRO A 3 30.24 -18.99 -11.05
C PRO A 3 30.99 -18.01 -10.12
N LYS A 4 32.09 -17.39 -10.59
CA LYS A 4 32.88 -16.43 -9.82
C LYS A 4 32.20 -15.07 -9.61
N THR A 5 31.33 -14.66 -10.53
CA THR A 5 30.60 -13.37 -10.46
C THR A 5 29.41 -13.39 -9.49
N LEU A 6 28.93 -14.56 -9.07
CA LEU A 6 27.79 -14.68 -8.14
C LEU A 6 28.18 -14.35 -6.68
N ARG A 7 29.45 -14.55 -6.30
CA ARG A 7 29.96 -14.19 -4.96
C ARG A 7 30.18 -12.70 -4.75
N THR A 8 30.07 -11.86 -5.79
CA THR A 8 30.60 -10.49 -5.77
C THR A 8 29.89 -9.58 -4.76
N HIS A 9 28.63 -9.85 -4.42
CA HIS A 9 27.82 -9.02 -3.52
C HIS A 9 27.48 -9.70 -2.19
N GLY A 10 27.81 -11.00 -2.03
CA GLY A 10 27.50 -11.77 -0.82
C GLY A 10 28.13 -11.18 0.44
N ASP A 11 29.37 -10.69 0.36
CA ASP A 11 30.08 -10.12 1.51
C ASP A 11 29.41 -8.85 2.07
N HIS A 12 28.80 -8.03 1.20
CA HIS A 12 28.09 -6.83 1.63
C HIS A 12 26.76 -7.18 2.28
N VAL A 13 26.00 -8.10 1.69
CA VAL A 13 24.74 -8.60 2.26
C VAL A 13 24.99 -9.32 3.60
N ASP A 14 26.03 -10.14 3.70
CA ASP A 14 26.43 -10.81 4.94
C ASP A 14 26.78 -9.81 6.04
N ARG A 15 27.52 -8.74 5.70
CA ARG A 15 27.86 -7.68 6.65
C ARG A 15 26.61 -6.97 7.14
N PHE A 16 25.71 -6.63 6.23
CA PHE A 16 24.42 -6.03 6.55
C PHE A 16 23.62 -6.95 7.50
N ALA A 17 23.46 -8.22 7.16
CA ALA A 17 22.73 -9.20 7.97
C ALA A 17 23.30 -9.35 9.39
N ARG A 18 24.63 -9.31 9.55
CA ARG A 18 25.30 -9.34 10.87
C ARG A 18 25.16 -8.04 11.65
N ALA A 19 25.06 -6.90 10.95
CA ALA A 19 24.90 -5.61 11.59
C ALA A 19 23.49 -5.45 12.17
N ILE A 20 22.44 -5.82 11.42
CA ILE A 20 21.02 -5.57 11.77
C ILE A 20 20.66 -5.86 13.23
N PRO A 21 20.95 -7.05 13.81
CA PRO A 21 20.59 -7.35 15.21
C PRO A 21 21.28 -6.45 16.25
N ASN A 22 22.39 -5.84 15.87
CA ASN A 22 23.25 -5.04 16.75
C ASN A 22 23.03 -3.53 16.58
N LEU A 23 22.24 -3.09 15.61
CA LEU A 23 21.92 -1.68 15.38
C LEU A 23 20.91 -1.18 16.42
N GLY A 24 21.41 -0.80 17.60
CA GLY A 24 20.59 -0.28 18.69
C GLY A 24 20.02 1.12 18.43
N ARG A 25 20.53 1.84 17.42
CA ARG A 25 20.12 3.22 17.09
C ARG A 25 19.43 3.28 15.73
N LEU A 26 18.23 3.86 15.68
CA LEU A 26 17.47 4.06 14.44
C LEU A 26 18.24 4.82 13.35
N GLY A 27 19.14 5.74 13.72
CA GLY A 27 19.96 6.47 12.76
C GLY A 27 20.99 5.59 12.04
N GLU A 28 21.56 4.60 12.73
CA GLU A 28 22.50 3.65 12.13
C GLU A 28 21.74 2.67 11.21
N LEU A 29 20.59 2.17 11.66
CA LEU A 29 19.69 1.38 10.82
C LEU A 29 19.24 2.14 9.56
N THR A 30 18.92 3.43 9.70
CA THR A 30 18.54 4.28 8.56
C THR A 30 19.65 4.33 7.53
N ARG A 31 20.89 4.55 7.97
CA ARG A 31 22.06 4.60 7.09
C ARG A 31 22.27 3.27 6.38
N GLU A 32 22.31 2.18 7.11
CA GLU A 32 22.54 0.83 6.56
C GLU A 32 21.47 0.44 5.54
N VAL A 33 20.19 0.71 5.82
CA VAL A 33 19.09 0.41 4.89
C VAL A 33 19.20 1.25 3.62
N VAL A 34 19.51 2.54 3.72
CA VAL A 34 19.65 3.42 2.57
C VAL A 34 20.90 3.09 1.74
N GLU A 35 22.02 2.80 2.39
CA GLU A 35 23.26 2.37 1.73
C GLU A 35 23.05 1.05 0.99
N MET A 36 22.43 0.06 1.64
CA MET A 36 22.09 -1.21 1.00
C MET A 36 21.15 -1.00 -0.19
N LEU A 37 20.08 -0.20 -0.03
CA LEU A 37 19.15 0.11 -1.12
C LEU A 37 19.86 0.70 -2.35
N ARG A 38 20.77 1.65 -2.13
CA ARG A 38 21.51 2.38 -3.18
C ARG A 38 22.57 1.53 -3.85
N SER A 39 23.21 0.62 -3.11
CA SER A 39 24.24 -0.28 -3.66
C SER A 39 23.68 -1.22 -4.75
N LYS A 40 22.40 -1.60 -4.64
CA LYS A 40 21.76 -2.64 -5.47
C LYS A 40 22.38 -4.03 -5.33
N ASP A 41 23.30 -4.22 -4.38
CA ASP A 41 23.92 -5.52 -4.07
C ASP A 41 22.88 -6.56 -3.60
N TRP A 42 21.77 -6.09 -3.02
CA TRP A 42 20.63 -6.92 -2.64
C TRP A 42 19.85 -7.51 -3.83
N CYS A 43 20.03 -7.00 -5.06
CA CYS A 43 19.29 -7.47 -6.22
C CYS A 43 19.84 -8.78 -6.79
N ASP A 44 21.14 -9.03 -6.70
CA ASP A 44 21.77 -10.26 -7.20
C ASP A 44 22.97 -10.60 -6.32
N TYR A 45 22.82 -11.63 -5.47
CA TYR A 45 23.88 -12.08 -4.56
C TYR A 45 23.81 -13.58 -4.31
N SER A 46 24.93 -14.16 -3.89
CA SER A 46 24.99 -15.54 -3.40
C SER A 46 25.54 -15.61 -2.00
N ASP A 47 24.99 -16.48 -1.16
CA ASP A 47 25.50 -16.79 0.17
C ASP A 47 25.70 -18.32 0.34
N ALA A 48 25.85 -18.79 1.58
CA ALA A 48 26.00 -20.21 1.88
C ALA A 48 24.75 -21.06 1.63
N THR A 49 23.58 -20.43 1.48
CA THR A 49 22.27 -21.06 1.33
C THR A 49 21.78 -21.10 -0.12
N GLY A 50 22.27 -20.20 -0.98
CA GLY A 50 21.91 -20.20 -2.40
C GLY A 50 22.25 -18.91 -3.13
N ASN A 51 21.68 -18.80 -4.33
CA ASN A 51 21.71 -17.57 -5.13
C ASN A 51 20.35 -16.90 -5.05
N TYR A 52 20.39 -15.58 -4.92
CA TYR A 52 19.22 -14.74 -4.76
C TYR A 52 19.16 -13.70 -5.88
N HIS A 53 17.96 -13.52 -6.42
CA HIS A 53 17.67 -12.49 -7.42
C HIS A 53 16.38 -11.76 -7.05
N PHE A 54 16.45 -10.45 -6.82
CA PHE A 54 15.33 -9.58 -6.52
C PHE A 54 15.20 -8.47 -7.57
N GLU A 55 13.96 -8.17 -7.94
CA GLU A 55 13.62 -7.08 -8.84
C GLU A 55 13.60 -5.72 -8.11
N ALA A 56 13.63 -4.63 -8.88
CA ALA A 56 13.78 -3.27 -8.34
C ALA A 56 12.69 -2.84 -7.33
N GLY A 57 11.51 -3.45 -7.38
CA GLY A 57 10.38 -3.20 -6.48
C GLY A 57 10.26 -4.21 -5.35
N GLU A 58 11.25 -5.06 -5.08
CA GLU A 58 11.17 -6.20 -4.14
C GLU A 58 12.03 -6.02 -2.89
N PHE A 59 12.43 -4.80 -2.56
CA PHE A 59 13.36 -4.54 -1.46
C PHE A 59 12.80 -4.99 -0.10
N ASP A 60 11.47 -5.00 0.08
CA ASP A 60 10.84 -5.51 1.29
C ASP A 60 10.96 -7.02 1.46
N TYR A 61 10.98 -7.80 0.37
CA TYR A 61 11.24 -9.24 0.46
C TYR A 61 12.67 -9.50 0.94
N PHE A 62 13.63 -8.75 0.41
CA PHE A 62 15.01 -8.79 0.88
C PHE A 62 15.12 -8.42 2.37
N LEU A 63 14.56 -7.28 2.79
CA LEU A 63 14.62 -6.85 4.18
C LEU A 63 13.95 -7.86 5.14
N ALA A 64 12.85 -8.49 4.72
CA ALA A 64 12.21 -9.54 5.49
C ALA A 64 13.12 -10.77 5.66
N LEU A 65 13.80 -11.20 4.60
CA LEU A 65 14.79 -12.30 4.67
C LEU A 65 15.95 -11.97 5.62
N GLN A 66 16.40 -10.71 5.62
CA GLN A 66 17.42 -10.22 6.55
C GLN A 66 16.88 -9.93 7.95
N THR A 67 15.64 -10.36 8.27
CA THR A 67 15.00 -10.24 9.59
C THR A 67 14.78 -8.81 10.07
N VAL A 68 14.74 -7.84 9.14
CA VAL A 68 14.47 -6.43 9.46
C VAL A 68 12.98 -6.24 9.75
N ASN A 69 12.65 -5.59 10.86
CA ASN A 69 11.28 -5.34 11.26
C ASN A 69 10.62 -4.23 10.42
N ALA A 70 9.43 -4.49 9.89
CA ALA A 70 8.66 -3.48 9.15
C ALA A 70 8.36 -2.22 9.99
N ARG A 71 8.21 -2.37 11.32
CA ARG A 71 8.01 -1.23 12.24
C ARG A 71 9.24 -0.34 12.34
N ASP A 72 10.43 -0.92 12.27
CA ASP A 72 11.68 -0.15 12.34
C ASP A 72 11.91 0.58 11.03
N VAL A 73 11.62 -0.09 9.90
CA VAL A 73 11.60 0.55 8.56
C VAL A 73 10.62 1.73 8.51
N ALA A 74 9.47 1.63 9.18
CA ALA A 74 8.51 2.74 9.25
C ALA A 74 8.98 3.93 10.10
N ARG A 75 9.98 3.74 10.96
CA ARG A 75 10.51 4.73 11.91
C ARG A 75 11.85 5.34 11.48
N LEU A 76 12.38 4.92 10.33
CA LEU A 76 13.65 5.43 9.81
C LEU A 76 13.62 6.97 9.65
N TYR A 77 14.75 7.60 9.95
CA TYR A 77 14.93 9.04 9.86
C TYR A 77 15.31 9.45 8.42
N LEU A 78 14.41 9.20 7.48
CA LEU A 78 14.62 9.43 6.05
C LEU A 78 14.37 10.90 5.66
N THR A 79 15.23 11.46 4.81
CA THR A 79 14.93 12.69 4.07
C THR A 79 13.71 12.48 3.13
N PRO A 80 13.08 13.55 2.59
CA PRO A 80 12.02 13.40 1.60
C PRO A 80 12.43 12.55 0.38
N GLU A 81 13.67 12.71 -0.09
CA GLU A 81 14.24 11.99 -1.23
C GLU A 81 14.46 10.51 -0.90
N GLU A 82 15.12 10.23 0.23
CA GLU A 82 15.35 8.84 0.69
C GLU A 82 14.02 8.12 0.96
N ARG A 83 13.04 8.83 1.52
CA ARG A 83 11.70 8.30 1.73
C ARG A 83 11.05 7.89 0.41
N LEU A 84 11.27 8.67 -0.66
CA LEU A 84 10.76 8.33 -1.98
C LEU A 84 11.51 7.14 -2.59
N GLU A 85 12.83 7.10 -2.47
CA GLU A 85 13.67 5.98 -2.93
C GLU A 85 13.20 4.66 -2.30
N VAL A 86 13.13 4.61 -0.96
CA VAL A 86 12.72 3.42 -0.20
C VAL A 86 11.29 3.03 -0.55
N ALA A 87 10.36 4.00 -0.62
CA ALA A 87 8.97 3.70 -0.94
C ALA A 87 8.81 3.17 -2.38
N THR A 88 9.58 3.69 -3.34
CA THR A 88 9.58 3.22 -4.73
C THR A 88 10.15 1.81 -4.84
N ALA A 89 11.19 1.47 -4.09
CA ALA A 89 11.76 0.13 -4.09
C ALA A 89 10.88 -0.93 -3.40
N MET A 90 9.79 -0.51 -2.78
CA MET A 90 8.85 -1.34 -2.01
C MET A 90 7.41 -1.13 -2.48
N ASP A 91 7.23 -0.67 -3.72
CA ASP A 91 5.96 -0.22 -4.24
C ASP A 91 5.03 -1.39 -4.61
N ARG A 92 4.27 -1.83 -3.61
CA ARG A 92 3.36 -2.99 -3.74
C ARG A 92 2.21 -2.75 -4.70
N SER A 93 1.93 -1.51 -5.11
CA SER A 93 0.87 -1.25 -6.08
C SER A 93 1.21 -1.76 -7.49
N ARG A 94 2.46 -2.16 -7.72
CA ARG A 94 2.97 -2.68 -8.99
C ARG A 94 3.30 -4.18 -8.88
N THR A 95 2.79 -4.86 -7.85
CA THR A 95 2.93 -6.32 -7.73
C THR A 95 2.27 -6.99 -8.93
N GLY A 96 2.97 -7.93 -9.55
CA GLY A 96 2.60 -8.56 -10.82
C GLY A 96 3.13 -7.81 -12.06
N GLU A 97 3.73 -6.64 -11.91
CA GLU A 97 4.38 -5.93 -13.02
C GLU A 97 5.69 -6.62 -13.39
N ARG A 98 5.78 -7.05 -14.65
CA ARG A 98 6.92 -7.78 -15.19
C ARG A 98 8.23 -6.99 -15.05
N LYS A 99 9.28 -7.64 -14.56
CA LYS A 99 10.62 -7.05 -14.30
C LYS A 99 10.62 -5.91 -13.27
N TYR A 100 9.63 -5.87 -12.40
CA TYR A 100 9.59 -4.87 -11.34
C TYR A 100 9.26 -5.47 -9.99
N ARG A 101 8.15 -6.22 -9.89
CA ARG A 101 7.74 -6.81 -8.63
C ARG A 101 6.88 -8.05 -8.84
N ARG A 102 7.40 -9.19 -8.40
CA ARG A 102 6.69 -10.46 -8.30
C ARG A 102 5.77 -10.51 -7.08
N THR A 103 4.81 -11.42 -7.11
CA THR A 103 4.04 -11.79 -5.92
C THR A 103 4.95 -12.49 -4.90
N VAL A 104 4.48 -12.60 -3.65
CA VAL A 104 5.23 -13.31 -2.60
C VAL A 104 5.39 -14.78 -2.98
N GLU A 105 4.35 -15.39 -3.56
CA GLU A 105 4.34 -16.78 -4.01
C GLU A 105 5.39 -17.03 -5.10
N GLU A 106 5.43 -16.18 -6.13
CA GLU A 106 6.42 -16.26 -7.21
C GLU A 106 7.85 -16.11 -6.68
N ILE A 107 8.07 -15.26 -5.69
CA ILE A 107 9.37 -15.06 -5.06
C ILE A 107 9.79 -16.27 -4.21
N ILE A 108 8.84 -16.88 -3.50
CA ILE A 108 9.04 -18.11 -2.71
C ILE A 108 9.42 -19.26 -3.64
N GLU A 109 8.72 -19.40 -4.77
CA GLU A 109 9.02 -20.39 -5.80
C GLU A 109 10.39 -20.15 -6.44
N ALA A 110 10.76 -18.89 -6.71
CA ALA A 110 12.08 -18.56 -7.24
C ALA A 110 13.22 -18.83 -6.24
N HIS A 111 12.94 -18.74 -4.94
CA HIS A 111 13.92 -18.94 -3.86
C HIS A 111 13.54 -20.11 -2.96
N VAL A 112 13.31 -21.31 -3.53
CA VAL A 112 12.86 -22.49 -2.77
C VAL A 112 13.71 -22.78 -1.52
N HIS A 113 15.01 -22.52 -1.58
CA HIS A 113 15.94 -22.70 -0.45
C HIS A 113 15.67 -21.72 0.72
N ALA A 114 15.11 -20.55 0.43
CA ALA A 114 14.75 -19.50 1.38
C ALA A 114 13.23 -19.37 1.59
N ALA A 115 12.41 -20.14 0.87
CA ALA A 115 10.96 -20.12 0.89
C ALA A 115 10.37 -20.15 2.31
N ARG A 116 10.78 -21.14 3.12
CA ARG A 116 10.32 -21.28 4.51
C ARG A 116 10.72 -20.07 5.36
N SER A 117 11.92 -19.52 5.13
CA SER A 117 12.43 -18.36 5.85
C SER A 117 11.65 -17.12 5.49
N LEU A 118 11.39 -16.85 4.20
CA LEU A 118 10.65 -15.67 3.78
C LEU A 118 9.22 -15.69 4.29
N THR A 119 8.45 -16.78 4.13
CA THR A 119 7.07 -16.84 4.65
C THR A 119 7.05 -16.64 6.18
N THR A 120 7.96 -17.30 6.90
CA THR A 120 8.05 -17.19 8.36
C THR A 120 8.41 -15.77 8.80
N TYR A 121 9.38 -15.15 8.13
CA TYR A 121 9.91 -13.84 8.50
C TYR A 121 9.01 -12.69 8.04
N TRP A 122 8.33 -12.84 6.91
CA TRP A 122 7.36 -11.88 6.42
C TRP A 122 6.30 -11.58 7.49
N ASP A 123 5.65 -12.63 8.02
CA ASP A 123 4.66 -12.46 9.08
C ASP A 123 5.29 -12.06 10.41
N ARG A 124 6.36 -12.74 10.82
CA ARG A 124 7.03 -12.50 12.12
C ARG A 124 7.53 -11.07 12.27
N PHE A 125 8.04 -10.46 11.21
CA PHE A 125 8.58 -9.10 11.21
C PHE A 125 7.55 -8.05 10.77
N GLY A 126 6.28 -8.43 10.66
CA GLY A 126 5.16 -7.51 10.48
C GLY A 126 5.03 -6.95 9.06
N TRP A 127 5.63 -7.62 8.08
CA TRP A 127 5.47 -7.31 6.67
C TRP A 127 4.10 -7.82 6.20
N THR A 128 3.02 -7.15 6.57
CA THR A 128 1.66 -7.53 6.12
C THR A 128 1.30 -6.77 4.84
N GLU A 129 0.55 -7.35 3.90
CA GLU A 129 0.13 -6.69 2.66
C GLU A 129 -0.55 -5.32 2.87
N THR A 130 -1.25 -5.16 3.98
CA THR A 130 -2.04 -3.96 4.30
C THR A 130 -1.22 -2.79 4.87
N ARG A 131 0.04 -3.02 5.26
CA ARG A 131 0.91 -1.98 5.83
C ARG A 131 2.04 -1.65 4.88
N TYR A 132 2.08 -0.39 4.44
CA TYR A 132 3.21 0.20 3.72
C TYR A 132 4.11 0.85 4.76
N PRO A 133 5.27 0.25 5.10
CA PRO A 133 6.12 0.80 6.13
C PRO A 133 6.67 2.18 5.73
N VAL A 134 6.85 2.45 4.43
CA VAL A 134 7.22 3.78 3.95
C VAL A 134 6.15 4.37 3.02
N GLY A 135 5.46 5.38 3.56
CA GLY A 135 4.81 6.49 2.88
C GLY A 135 4.21 6.25 1.49
N GLN A 136 3.07 5.55 1.40
CA GLN A 136 2.25 5.47 0.17
C GLN A 136 1.96 6.87 -0.43
N ARG A 137 1.87 7.91 0.41
CA ARG A 137 1.70 9.31 -0.01
C ARG A 137 2.91 9.85 -0.78
N ALA A 138 4.13 9.42 -0.46
CA ALA A 138 5.34 9.84 -1.18
C ALA A 138 5.37 9.25 -2.59
N ILE A 139 5.05 7.95 -2.73
CA ILE A 139 4.90 7.28 -4.03
C ILE A 139 3.85 8.00 -4.88
N LEU A 140 2.69 8.34 -4.29
CA LEU A 140 1.62 9.03 -5.02
C LEU A 140 2.07 10.41 -5.53
N ARG A 141 2.75 11.21 -4.69
CA ARG A 141 3.32 12.49 -5.12
C ARG A 141 4.29 12.30 -6.29
N ALA A 142 5.19 11.34 -6.20
CA ALA A 142 6.17 11.09 -7.26
C ALA A 142 5.56 10.60 -8.58
N ARG A 143 4.41 9.93 -8.51
CA ARG A 143 3.61 9.56 -9.69
C ARG A 143 2.76 10.71 -10.22
N GLY A 144 2.94 11.94 -9.72
CA GLY A 144 2.12 13.10 -10.09
C GLY A 144 0.67 13.01 -9.61
N ILE A 145 0.34 12.05 -8.73
CA ILE A 145 -0.98 11.94 -8.13
C ILE A 145 -0.99 12.87 -6.93
N ASP A 146 -1.61 14.04 -7.10
CA ASP A 146 -1.75 15.01 -6.03
C ASP A 146 -2.46 14.34 -4.82
N PRO A 147 -1.80 14.26 -3.65
CA PRO A 147 -2.43 13.78 -2.43
C PRO A 147 -3.72 14.52 -2.08
N GLU A 148 -3.84 15.80 -2.47
CA GLU A 148 -5.07 16.56 -2.30
C GLU A 148 -6.18 16.07 -3.23
N ASP A 149 -5.89 15.76 -4.49
CA ASP A 149 -6.88 15.21 -5.41
C ASP A 149 -7.34 13.82 -4.98
N ARG A 150 -6.44 12.97 -4.47
CA ARG A 150 -6.84 11.68 -3.91
C ARG A 150 -7.62 11.85 -2.60
N ALA A 151 -7.24 12.81 -1.75
CA ALA A 151 -8.00 13.12 -0.55
C ALA A 151 -9.40 13.69 -0.91
N ARG A 152 -9.50 14.48 -1.98
CA ARG A 152 -10.75 15.01 -2.54
C ARG A 152 -11.61 13.90 -3.11
N GLN A 153 -11.04 12.96 -3.86
CA GLN A 153 -11.73 11.76 -4.37
C GLN A 153 -12.16 10.83 -3.23
N ALA A 154 -11.34 10.63 -2.20
CA ALA A 154 -11.69 9.82 -1.03
C ALA A 154 -12.78 10.49 -0.18
N ARG A 155 -12.73 11.83 -0.01
CA ARG A 155 -13.81 12.62 0.60
C ARG A 155 -15.08 12.54 -0.23
N ALA A 156 -15.00 12.71 -1.54
CA ALA A 156 -16.14 12.57 -2.46
C ALA A 156 -16.73 11.15 -2.43
N LYS A 157 -15.89 10.11 -2.38
CA LYS A 157 -16.32 8.71 -2.24
C LYS A 157 -16.94 8.45 -0.88
N ARG A 158 -16.40 9.03 0.21
CA ARG A 158 -17.01 8.98 1.55
C ARG A 158 -18.34 9.69 1.57
N LEU A 159 -18.44 10.90 1.01
CA LEU A 159 -19.69 11.68 0.88
C LEU A 159 -20.74 10.95 0.03
N ARG A 160 -20.33 10.30 -1.06
CA ARG A 160 -21.19 9.40 -1.85
C ARG A 160 -21.61 8.14 -1.08
N ARG A 161 -20.82 7.71 -0.08
CA ARG A 161 -21.16 6.61 0.84
C ARG A 161 -22.01 7.07 2.03
N VAL A 162 -22.11 8.37 2.30
CA VAL A 162 -23.10 8.94 3.23
C VAL A 162 -24.45 9.01 2.51
N GLU A 163 -24.97 7.84 2.16
CA GLU A 163 -26.36 7.66 1.72
C GLU A 163 -27.07 6.77 2.74
N GLY A 164 -27.26 7.31 3.94
CA GLY A 164 -28.17 6.73 4.92
C GLY A 164 -29.52 7.43 4.82
N TRP A 165 -30.60 6.67 4.64
CA TRP A 165 -32.00 7.12 4.80
C TRP A 165 -32.19 8.06 6.01
N ARG A 166 -31.42 7.84 7.09
CA ARG A 166 -31.41 8.66 8.31
C ARG A 166 -31.04 10.14 8.08
N ASP A 167 -30.13 10.47 7.17
CA ASP A 167 -29.76 11.89 6.89
C ASP A 167 -30.78 12.58 5.98
N ARG A 168 -31.49 11.84 5.13
CA ARG A 168 -32.63 12.36 4.37
C ARG A 168 -33.82 12.60 5.31
N VAL A 169 -34.09 11.67 6.22
CA VAL A 169 -35.13 11.83 7.26
C VAL A 169 -34.80 12.96 8.22
N ALA A 170 -33.54 13.12 8.65
CA ALA A 170 -33.14 14.21 9.52
C ALA A 170 -33.31 15.58 8.86
N ARG A 171 -32.98 15.72 7.57
CA ARG A 171 -33.21 16.96 6.81
C ARG A 171 -34.69 17.25 6.58
N VAL A 172 -35.49 16.24 6.27
CA VAL A 172 -36.96 16.40 6.15
C VAL A 172 -37.57 16.78 7.50
N ARG A 173 -37.09 16.17 8.60
CA ARG A 173 -37.57 16.47 9.96
C ARG A 173 -37.16 17.86 10.43
N ALA A 174 -35.94 18.31 10.12
CA ALA A 174 -35.48 19.66 10.43
C ALA A 174 -36.22 20.72 9.59
N ALA A 175 -36.51 20.44 8.31
CA ALA A 175 -37.35 21.33 7.48
C ALA A 175 -38.82 21.33 7.92
N ALA A 176 -39.28 20.26 8.58
CA ALA A 176 -40.61 20.13 9.15
C ALA A 176 -40.78 20.81 10.53
N GLU A 177 -39.70 21.17 11.21
CA GLU A 177 -39.70 21.66 12.61
C GLU A 177 -40.27 23.08 12.81
N GLY A 178 -40.87 23.68 11.77
CA GLY A 178 -41.60 24.96 11.87
C GLY A 178 -42.90 25.00 11.07
N LEU A 179 -43.31 23.87 10.47
CA LEU A 179 -44.52 23.77 9.67
C LEU A 179 -45.67 23.25 10.52
N THR A 180 -46.84 23.85 10.37
CA THR A 180 -48.06 23.33 11.00
C THR A 180 -48.45 21.98 10.38
N ARG A 181 -49.25 21.19 11.10
CA ARG A 181 -49.67 19.85 10.65
C ARG A 181 -50.36 19.88 9.27
N GLU A 182 -51.12 20.94 8.97
CA GLU A 182 -51.84 21.10 7.71
C GLU A 182 -50.89 21.42 6.54
N GLU A 183 -49.90 22.28 6.76
CA GLU A 183 -48.87 22.60 5.75
C GLU A 183 -48.00 21.38 5.44
N LEU A 184 -47.73 20.55 6.44
CA LEU A 184 -46.98 19.31 6.25
C LEU A 184 -47.74 18.31 5.38
N LEU A 185 -49.04 18.16 5.62
CA LEU A 185 -49.90 17.26 4.84
C LEU A 185 -50.05 17.75 3.39
N ALA A 186 -50.21 19.06 3.18
CA ALA A 186 -50.25 19.66 1.85
C ALA A 186 -48.93 19.47 1.08
N ALA A 187 -47.78 19.65 1.74
CA ALA A 187 -46.47 19.41 1.13
C ALA A 187 -46.25 17.94 0.77
N ILE A 188 -46.67 17.01 1.63
CA ILE A 188 -46.61 15.57 1.36
C ILE A 188 -47.46 15.20 0.15
N ASP A 189 -48.68 15.72 0.03
CA ASP A 189 -49.56 15.42 -1.09
C ASP A 189 -49.06 16.06 -2.40
N ALA A 190 -48.50 17.26 -2.35
CA ALA A 190 -47.84 17.88 -3.51
C ALA A 190 -46.65 17.03 -4.00
N LEU A 191 -45.81 16.53 -3.08
CA LEU A 191 -44.70 15.63 -3.41
C LEU A 191 -45.17 14.29 -3.98
N LYS A 192 -46.24 13.71 -3.46
CA LYS A 192 -46.85 12.47 -4.02
C LYS A 192 -47.37 12.70 -5.44
N GLN A 193 -47.95 13.85 -5.73
CA GLN A 193 -48.41 14.20 -7.08
C GLN A 193 -47.25 14.42 -8.05
N MET A 194 -46.16 15.05 -7.59
CA MET A 194 -44.93 15.18 -8.38
C MET A 194 -44.28 13.81 -8.65
N ALA A 195 -44.25 12.91 -7.66
CA ALA A 195 -43.74 11.55 -7.83
C ALA A 195 -44.60 10.69 -8.76
N LYS A 196 -45.92 10.93 -8.82
CA LYS A 196 -46.82 10.31 -9.81
C LYS A 196 -46.62 10.87 -11.22
N LYS A 197 -46.22 12.13 -11.35
CA LYS A 197 -45.96 12.80 -12.65
C LYS A 197 -44.53 12.61 -13.17
N ALA A 198 -43.59 12.18 -12.34
CA ALA A 198 -42.25 11.85 -12.79
C ALA A 198 -42.32 10.60 -13.69
N PRO A 199 -41.82 10.65 -14.95
CA PRO A 199 -41.79 9.47 -15.79
C PRO A 199 -40.96 8.40 -15.09
N ARG A 200 -41.51 7.19 -14.94
CA ARG A 200 -40.72 6.02 -14.58
C ARG A 200 -39.62 5.91 -15.63
N VAL A 201 -38.38 6.20 -15.26
CA VAL A 201 -37.22 5.85 -16.10
C VAL A 201 -37.30 4.34 -16.25
N ALA A 202 -37.69 3.91 -17.45
CA ALA A 202 -37.79 2.50 -17.78
C ALA A 202 -36.39 1.88 -17.63
N ASP A 203 -36.33 0.81 -16.86
CA ASP A 203 -35.16 -0.02 -16.64
C ASP A 203 -34.86 -0.75 -17.96
N THR A 204 -34.16 -0.08 -18.88
CA THR A 204 -33.64 -0.72 -20.10
C THR A 204 -32.35 -1.45 -19.76
N SER A 205 -32.47 -2.58 -19.08
CA SER A 205 -31.38 -3.55 -18.89
C SER A 205 -31.92 -4.93 -18.51
N ARG A 206 -32.75 -5.50 -19.38
CA ARG A 206 -32.89 -6.96 -19.52
C ARG A 206 -33.54 -7.25 -20.86
N ASP A 207 -32.72 -7.53 -21.85
CA ASP A 207 -32.97 -8.52 -22.91
C ASP A 207 -31.72 -8.64 -23.76
N GLY A 208 -31.30 -9.90 -24.01
CA GLY A 208 -30.44 -10.32 -25.13
C GLY A 208 -28.95 -10.24 -24.92
#